data_AF-A0A920FDM9-F1
#
_entry.id   AF-A0A920FDM9-F1
#
_cell.length_a   1.000
_cell.length_b   1.000
_cell.length_c   1.000
_cell.angle_alpha   90.00
_cell.angle_beta   90.00
_cell.angle_gamma   90.00
#
_symmetry.space_group_name_H-M   'P 1'
#
loop_
_entity.id
_entity.type
_entity.pdbx_description
1 polymer ?
#
loop_
_entity_poly.entity_id
_entity_poly.type
_entity_poly.pdbx_seq_one_letter_code
_entity_poly.pdbx_strand_id
1 'polypeptide(L)' 'MSEKRKDNLIWIDLEMSGLDTQSDYILEIATIVTDKNLNILAEGPNLVINQPDEVLNNMDNWNTSQHGKSGLTEKLKIAI' A
#
# COMPACT_ATOMS: atom_id res chain seq x y z
N MET A 1 -22.79 14.47 15.89
CA MET A 1 -22.16 13.38 15.11
C MET A 1 -22.55 13.55 13.64
N SER A 2 -21.58 13.50 12.74
CA SER A 2 -21.82 13.41 11.29
C SER A 2 -22.66 12.17 10.96
N GLU A 3 -23.65 12.28 10.08
CA GLU A 3 -24.43 11.13 9.61
C GLU A 3 -23.52 10.08 8.96
N LYS A 4 -23.69 8.81 9.35
CA LYS A 4 -23.04 7.69 8.67
C LYS A 4 -23.61 7.56 7.26
N ARG A 5 -22.86 8.03 6.26
CA ARG A 5 -23.19 7.83 4.84
C ARG A 5 -22.87 6.40 4.44
N LYS A 6 -23.89 5.53 4.44
CA LYS A 6 -23.77 4.09 4.11
C LYS A 6 -23.34 3.83 2.67
N ASP A 7 -23.51 4.82 1.79
CA ASP A 7 -23.20 4.70 0.35
C ASP A 7 -21.76 5.13 0.00
N ASN A 8 -20.96 5.56 0.98
CA ASN A 8 -19.56 5.88 0.73
C ASN A 8 -18.76 4.61 0.42
N LEU A 9 -17.79 4.73 -0.48
CA LEU A 9 -16.89 3.65 -0.88
C LEU A 9 -15.50 3.91 -0.31
N ILE A 10 -14.85 2.84 0.14
CA ILE A 10 -13.45 2.86 0.55
C ILE A 10 -12.65 2.12 -0.51
N TRP A 11 -11.74 2.83 -1.14
CA TRP A 11 -10.75 2.30 -2.07
C TRP A 11 -9.47 2.02 -1.29
N ILE A 12 -8.86 0.88 -1.57
CA ILE A 12 -7.61 0.45 -0.97
C ILE A 12 -6.76 -0.22 -2.04
N ASP A 13 -5.46 0.05 -1.99
CA ASP A 13 -4.46 -0.66 -2.77
C ASP A 13 -3.23 -0.93 -1.90
N LEU A 14 -2.56 -2.04 -2.19
CA LEU A 14 -1.40 -2.53 -1.45
C LEU A 14 -0.28 -2.91 -2.41
N GLU A 15 0.94 -2.55 -2.03
CA GLU A 15 2.15 -3.13 -2.62
C GLU A 15 2.69 -4.20 -1.68
N MET A 16 3.09 -5.35 -2.23
CA MET A 16 3.55 -6.51 -1.46
C MET A 16 4.99 -6.88 -1.81
N SER A 17 5.66 -7.64 -0.94
CA SER A 17 6.96 -8.26 -1.24
C SER A 17 6.89 -9.35 -2.31
N GLY A 18 5.69 -9.90 -2.52
CA GLY A 18 5.41 -10.95 -3.48
C GLY A 18 3.92 -11.32 -3.52
N LEU A 19 3.61 -12.51 -4.03
CA LEU A 19 2.23 -12.97 -4.28
C LEU A 19 1.76 -14.09 -3.35
N ASP A 20 2.61 -14.57 -2.43
CA ASP A 20 2.22 -15.57 -1.44
C ASP A 20 1.53 -14.92 -0.25
N THR A 21 0.19 -15.05 -0.19
CA THR A 21 -0.62 -14.44 0.86
C THR A 21 -0.33 -14.95 2.27
N GLN A 22 0.42 -16.06 2.42
CA GLN A 22 0.76 -16.63 3.72
C GLN A 22 2.13 -16.18 4.23
N SER A 23 3.02 -15.72 3.35
CA SER A 23 4.43 -15.46 3.70
C SER A 23 4.95 -14.10 3.25
N ASP A 24 4.33 -13.46 2.26
CA ASP A 24 4.69 -12.12 1.82
C ASP A 24 4.06 -11.03 2.69
N TYR A 25 4.71 -9.87 2.67
CA TYR A 25 4.42 -8.74 3.54
C TYR A 25 3.94 -7.52 2.75
N ILE A 26 3.11 -6.69 3.39
CA ILE A 26 2.72 -5.39 2.85
C ILE A 26 3.90 -4.41 2.97
N LEU A 27 4.19 -3.71 1.87
CA LEU A 27 5.25 -2.71 1.73
C LEU A 27 4.69 -1.29 1.69
N GLU A 28 3.56 -1.07 1.02
CA GLU A 28 2.87 0.24 0.94
C GLU A 28 1.36 0.03 1.01
N ILE A 29 0.65 1.00 1.60
CA ILE A 29 -0.82 1.05 1.63
C ILE A 29 -1.29 2.46 1.33
N ALA A 30 -2.26 2.57 0.42
CA ALA A 30 -2.97 3.80 0.13
C ALA A 30 -4.48 3.59 0.20
N THR A 31 -5.21 4.62 0.64
CA THR A 31 -6.68 4.57 0.72
C THR A 31 -7.32 5.87 0.25
N ILE A 32 -8.50 5.77 -0.36
CA ILE A 32 -9.32 6.92 -0.78
C ILE A 32 -10.78 6.64 -0.41
N VAL A 33 -11.51 7.66 0.03
CA VAL A 33 -12.95 7.58 0.25
C VAL A 33 -13.67 8.36 -0.84
N THR A 34 -14.65 7.73 -1.49
CA THR A 34 -15.52 8.38 -2.47
C THR A 34 -16.99 8.31 -2.05
N ASP A 35 -17.84 9.14 -2.66
CA ASP A 35 -19.28 8.87 -2.69
C ASP A 35 -19.61 7.78 -3.72
N LYS A 36 -20.90 7.41 -3.83
CA LYS A 36 -21.40 6.42 -4.78
C LYS A 36 -21.25 6.82 -6.26
N ASN A 37 -21.04 8.11 -6.54
CA ASN A 37 -20.82 8.63 -7.89
C ASN A 37 -19.32 8.79 -8.19
N LEU A 38 -18.45 8.23 -7.34
CA LEU A 38 -16.99 8.24 -7.46
C LEU A 38 -16.35 9.63 -7.28
N ASN A 39 -17.06 10.58 -6.67
CA ASN A 39 -16.44 11.84 -6.27
C ASN A 39 -15.56 11.61 -5.03
N ILE A 40 -14.29 12.04 -5.09
CA ILE A 40 -13.37 11.94 -3.95
C ILE A 40 -13.89 12.81 -2.80
N LEU A 41 -14.05 12.19 -1.63
CA LEU A 41 -14.48 12.84 -0.39
C LEU A 41 -13.31 13.08 0.56
N ALA A 42 -12.35 12.15 0.57
CA ALA A 42 -11.13 12.25 1.36
C ALA A 42 -10.05 11.32 0.79
N GLU A 43 -8.80 11.76 0.87
CA GLU A 43 -7.64 10.89 0.70
C GLU A 43 -7.21 10.41 2.10
N GLY A 44 -7.06 9.09 2.24
CA GLY A 44 -6.53 8.48 3.44
C GLY A 44 -5.00 8.55 3.47
N PRO A 45 -4.37 7.95 4.49
CA PRO A 45 -2.92 7.95 4.57
C PRO A 45 -2.33 7.12 3.42
N ASN A 46 -1.20 7.59 2.88
CA ASN A 46 -0.31 6.82 2.03
C ASN A 46 0.94 6.49 2.85
N LEU A 47 1.09 5.22 3.24
CA LEU A 47 2.09 4.77 4.19
C LEU A 47 2.98 3.70 3.56
N VAL A 48 4.28 3.91 3.68
CA VAL A 48 5.29 2.88 3.45
C VAL A 48 5.59 2.23 4.80
N ILE A 49 5.62 0.91 4.83
CA ILE A 49 5.76 0.10 6.04
C ILE A 49 7.16 -0.51 6.06
N ASN A 50 7.96 -0.21 7.09
CA ASN A 50 9.29 -0.81 7.17
C ASN A 50 9.22 -2.34 7.26
N GLN A 51 10.12 -3.02 6.53
CA GLN A 51 10.32 -4.46 6.61
C GLN A 51 11.80 -4.76 6.86
N PRO A 52 12.12 -5.89 7.51
CA PRO A 52 13.51 -6.33 7.66
C PRO A 52 14.20 -6.49 6.30
N ASP A 53 15.51 -6.21 6.24
CA ASP A 53 16.30 -6.37 5.01
C ASP A 53 16.20 -7.79 4.44
N GLU A 54 16.04 -8.81 5.28
CA GLU A 54 15.83 -10.19 4.84
C GLU A 54 14.59 -10.34 3.95
N VAL A 55 13.47 -9.67 4.28
CA VAL A 55 12.26 -9.68 3.45
C VAL A 55 12.54 -9.05 2.09
N LEU A 56 13.21 -7.89 2.08
CA LEU A 56 13.50 -7.15 0.85
C LEU A 56 14.48 -7.89 -0.05
N ASN A 57 15.48 -8.56 0.54
CA ASN A 57 16.48 -9.33 -0.19
C ASN A 57 15.95 -10.66 -0.74
N ASN A 58 14.83 -11.16 -0.20
CA ASN A 58 14.20 -12.40 -0.64
C ASN A 58 13.09 -12.19 -1.68
N MET A 59 12.79 -10.95 -2.07
CA MET A 59 11.88 -10.66 -3.17
C MET A 59 12.38 -11.26 -4.48
N ASP A 60 11.46 -11.70 -5.34
CA ASP A 60 11.85 -12.18 -6.67
C ASP A 60 12.39 -11.04 -7.56
N ASN A 61 12.92 -11.43 -8.73
CA ASN A 61 13.51 -10.48 -9.67
C ASN A 61 12.50 -9.45 -10.19
N TRP A 62 11.21 -9.81 -10.29
CA TRP A 62 10.20 -8.92 -10.82
C TRP A 62 9.86 -7.84 -9.80
N ASN A 63 9.57 -8.24 -8.56
CA ASN A 63 9.26 -7.33 -7.44
C ASN A 63 10.44 -6.41 -7.13
N THR A 64 11.66 -6.97 -7.07
CA THR A 64 12.88 -6.17 -6.86
C THR A 64 13.04 -5.09 -7.94
N SER A 65 12.79 -5.44 -9.21
CA SER A 65 12.90 -4.50 -10.33
C SER A 65 11.78 -3.46 -10.34
N GLN A 66 10.54 -3.88 -10.07
CA GLN A 66 9.37 -3.00 -10.06
C GLN A 66 9.48 -1.97 -8.93
N HIS A 67 9.70 -2.44 -7.70
CA HIS A 67 9.79 -1.60 -6.51
C HIS A 67 11.04 -0.73 -6.51
N GLY A 68 12.15 -1.19 -7.11
CA GLY A 68 13.32 -0.36 -7.35
C GLY A 68 13.06 0.76 -8.35
N LYS A 69 12.32 0.50 -9.44
CA LYS A 69 11.98 1.54 -10.44
C LYS A 69 11.01 2.59 -9.92
N SER A 70 10.05 2.19 -9.07
CA SER A 70 9.12 3.11 -8.43
C SER A 70 9.76 3.94 -7.31
N GLY A 71 10.95 3.54 -6.84
CA GLY A 71 11.63 4.13 -5.69
C GLY A 71 11.07 3.66 -4.34
N LEU A 72 10.21 2.64 -4.32
CA LEU A 72 9.61 2.10 -3.10
C LEU A 72 10.68 1.44 -2.22
N THR A 73 11.64 0.74 -2.81
CA THR A 73 12.73 0.08 -2.08
C THR A 73 13.56 1.06 -1.25
N GLU A 74 13.78 2.28 -1.74
CA GLU A 74 14.49 3.34 -1.02
C GLU A 74 13.65 3.91 0.13
N LYS A 75 12.34 4.09 -0.09
CA LYS A 75 11.43 4.58 0.96
C LYS A 75 11.32 3.59 2.12
N LEU A 76 11.33 2.28 1.84
CA LEU A 76 11.24 1.22 2.86
C LEU A 76 12.35 1.31 3.91
N LYS A 77 13.54 1.81 3.55
CA LYS A 77 14.71 1.93 4.45
C LYS A 77 14.57 3.02 5.51
N ILE A 78 13.72 4.01 5.26
CA ILE A 78 13.48 5.16 6.16
C ILE A 78 12.03 5.18 6.68
N ALA A 79 11.25 4.16 6.30
CA ALA A 79 9.87 4.01 6.70
C ALA A 79 9.76 3.78 8.22
N ILE A 80 8.59 4.12 8.74
CA ILE A 80 8.20 3.98 10.14
C ILE A 80 7.93 2.52 10.51
#